data_AF-A0A2H6K0P9-F1
#
_entry.id   AF-A0A2H6K0P9-F1
#
_cell.length_a   1.000
_cell.length_b   1.000
_cell.length_c   1.000
_cell.angle_alpha   90.00
_cell.angle_beta   90.00
_cell.angle_gamma   90.00
#
_symmetry.space_group_name_H-M   'P 1'
#
loop_
_entity.id
_entity.type
_entity.pdbx_description
1 polymer ?
#
loop_
_entity_poly.entity_id
_entity_poly.type
_entity_poly.pdbx_seq_one_letter_code
_entity_poly.pdbx_strand_id
1 'polypeptide(L)'
;MIRKTDIWTWIIPSDGGVHDDSEWKRHGGKWLVYGGRGEMERLAAKLDKLVSKGEIVSAKYWNASETSAMCIYSLDRDNNKTRQILSELGYKPIAWEYDYARSKNWTRPRFFLSAFYKLRILIKTFGVREAIRFIVGAFIPV
;
A
#
# COMPACT_ATOMS: atom_id res chain seq x y z
N MET A 1 2.11 15.67 -1.56
CA MET A 1 3.54 15.76 -1.19
C MET A 1 4.16 14.38 -1.17
N ILE A 2 5.33 14.21 -1.81
CA ILE A 2 6.10 12.96 -1.79
C ILE A 2 7.21 13.04 -0.72
N ARG A 3 7.22 12.09 0.22
CA ARG A 3 8.26 11.95 1.26
C ARG A 3 8.98 10.61 1.12
N LYS A 4 10.32 10.63 1.03
CA LYS A 4 11.14 9.42 0.90
C LYS A 4 11.84 9.08 2.22
N THR A 5 11.97 7.79 2.47
CA THR A 5 12.77 7.16 3.53
C THR A 5 13.57 6.01 2.89
N ASP A 6 14.43 5.34 3.65
CA ASP A 6 15.30 4.28 3.13
C ASP A 6 14.56 3.09 2.53
N ILE A 7 13.36 2.77 3.04
CA ILE A 7 12.58 1.60 2.61
C ILE A 7 11.17 1.93 2.10
N TRP A 8 10.70 3.16 2.34
CA TRP A 8 9.38 3.63 1.90
C TRP A 8 9.45 4.98 1.20
N THR A 9 8.69 5.12 0.14
CA THR A 9 8.25 6.42 -0.38
C THR A 9 6.77 6.59 -0.09
N TRP A 10 6.40 7.73 0.47
CA TRP A 10 5.05 8.11 0.84
C TRP A 10 4.54 9.23 -0.07
N ILE A 11 3.27 9.17 -0.42
CA ILE A 11 2.51 10.20 -1.12
C ILE A 11 1.37 10.60 -0.19
N ILE A 12 1.52 11.73 0.47
CA ILE A 12 0.60 12.20 1.52
C ILE A 12 0.04 13.59 1.19
N PRO A 13 -1.16 13.93 1.70
CA PRO A 13 -1.72 15.27 1.57
C PRO A 13 -0.77 16.32 2.17
N SER A 14 -0.69 17.48 1.52
CA SER A 14 0.22 18.56 1.93
C SER A 14 -0.28 19.31 3.17
N ASP A 15 -1.58 19.23 3.44
CA ASP A 15 -2.30 19.87 4.55
C ASP A 15 -2.42 18.97 5.79
N GLY A 16 -1.77 17.80 5.79
CA GLY A 16 -1.76 16.87 6.92
C GLY A 16 -2.92 15.87 6.95
N GLY A 17 -3.88 15.94 6.01
CA GLY A 17 -4.94 14.95 5.80
C GLY A 17 -5.75 14.61 7.05
N VAL A 18 -6.95 15.20 7.20
CA VAL A 18 -7.82 14.90 8.34
C VAL A 18 -8.68 13.67 8.03
N HIS A 19 -8.40 12.56 8.70
CA HIS A 19 -9.31 11.41 8.74
C HIS A 19 -9.74 11.15 10.18
N ASP A 20 -11.01 10.84 10.37
CA ASP A 20 -11.51 10.34 11.65
C ASP A 20 -10.87 8.97 11.92
N ASP A 21 -9.98 8.92 12.91
CA ASP A 21 -9.31 7.70 13.36
C ASP A 21 -10.28 6.56 13.67
N SER A 22 -11.47 6.88 14.18
CA SER A 22 -12.49 5.90 14.52
C SER A 22 -13.11 5.27 13.27
N GLU A 23 -13.37 6.09 12.24
CA GLU A 23 -13.84 5.63 10.94
C GLU A 23 -12.76 4.79 10.24
N TRP A 24 -11.50 5.27 10.26
CA TRP A 24 -10.39 4.56 9.64
C TRP A 24 -10.16 3.18 10.25
N LYS A 25 -10.25 3.04 11.58
CA LYS A 25 -10.10 1.73 12.25
C LYS A 25 -11.13 0.69 11.78
N ARG A 26 -12.32 1.12 11.39
CA ARG A 26 -13.43 0.22 10.99
C ARG A 26 -13.49 -0.05 9.49
N HIS A 27 -13.18 0.98 8.70
CA HIS A 27 -13.45 1.04 7.26
C HIS A 27 -12.20 1.33 6.41
N GLY A 28 -11.12 1.80 7.02
CA GLY A 28 -9.87 2.11 6.36
C GLY A 28 -9.16 0.87 5.83
N GLY A 29 -8.68 0.98 4.60
CA GLY A 29 -7.92 -0.06 3.94
C GLY A 29 -7.11 0.47 2.78
N LYS A 30 -6.63 -0.47 1.98
CA LYS A 30 -5.72 -0.19 0.87
C LYS A 30 -5.90 -1.15 -0.29
N TRP A 31 -5.79 -0.59 -1.49
CA TRP A 31 -5.49 -1.37 -2.68
C TRP A 31 -3.99 -1.62 -2.79
N LEU A 32 -3.64 -2.81 -3.25
CA LEU A 32 -2.26 -3.20 -3.54
C LEU A 32 -2.03 -3.31 -5.03
N VAL A 33 -1.07 -2.54 -5.53
CA VAL A 33 -0.55 -2.62 -6.90
C VAL A 33 0.87 -3.15 -6.81
N TYR A 34 1.20 -4.16 -7.61
CA TYR A 34 2.52 -4.78 -7.64
C TYR A 34 3.21 -4.46 -8.96
N GLY A 35 4.53 -4.29 -8.92
CA GLY A 35 5.33 -3.96 -10.11
C GLY A 35 6.77 -3.64 -9.75
N GLY A 36 7.49 -3.06 -10.71
CA GLY A 36 8.85 -2.59 -10.53
C GLY A 36 8.94 -1.24 -9.80
N ARG A 37 10.11 -0.91 -9.25
CA ARG A 37 10.37 0.39 -8.62
C ARG A 37 10.04 1.58 -9.54
N GLY A 38 10.51 1.53 -10.79
CA GLY A 38 10.21 2.58 -11.77
C GLY A 38 8.73 2.68 -12.14
N GLU A 39 7.96 1.59 -12.08
CA GLU A 39 6.51 1.64 -12.25
C GLU A 39 5.82 2.35 -11.09
N MET A 40 6.29 2.09 -9.86
CA MET A 40 5.77 2.75 -8.66
C MET A 40 6.12 4.24 -8.61
N GLU A 41 7.29 4.63 -9.10
CA GLU A 41 7.66 6.05 -9.25
C GLU A 41 6.74 6.78 -10.24
N ARG A 42 6.46 6.18 -11.40
CA ARG A 42 5.51 6.74 -12.37
C ARG A 42 4.10 6.82 -11.79
N LEU A 43 3.66 5.80 -11.06
CA LEU A 43 2.37 5.81 -10.39
C LEU A 43 2.32 6.89 -9.30
N ALA A 44 3.38 7.04 -8.50
CA ALA A 44 3.48 8.04 -7.45
C ALA A 44 3.36 9.47 -8.00
N ALA A 45 4.01 9.76 -9.13
CA ALA A 45 3.89 11.05 -9.79
C ALA A 45 2.46 11.35 -10.27
N LYS A 46 1.73 10.34 -10.78
CA LYS A 46 0.32 10.47 -11.16
C LYS A 46 -0.57 10.67 -9.92
N LEU A 47 -0.31 9.92 -8.85
CA LEU A 47 -1.09 9.97 -7.61
C LEU A 47 -0.87 11.26 -6.81
N ASP A 48 0.30 11.90 -6.87
CA ASP A 48 0.59 13.10 -6.06
C ASP A 48 -0.43 14.22 -6.33
N LYS A 49 -0.85 14.40 -7.59
CA LYS A 49 -1.91 15.35 -7.95
C LYS A 49 -3.28 14.94 -7.39
N LEU A 50 -3.61 13.66 -7.44
CA LEU A 50 -4.90 13.13 -6.95
C LEU A 50 -4.99 13.18 -5.42
N VAL A 51 -3.87 12.90 -4.74
CA VAL A 51 -3.73 13.03 -3.29
C VAL A 51 -3.85 14.50 -2.87
N SER A 52 -3.19 15.40 -3.58
CA SER A 52 -3.27 16.85 -3.30
C SER A 52 -4.69 17.41 -3.51
N LYS A 53 -5.53 16.77 -4.32
CA LYS A 53 -6.94 17.11 -4.54
C LYS A 53 -7.91 16.40 -3.59
N GLY A 54 -7.42 15.48 -2.74
CA GLY A 54 -8.26 14.66 -1.86
C GLY A 54 -9.05 13.55 -2.59
N GLU A 55 -8.75 13.28 -3.86
CA GLU A 55 -9.40 12.19 -4.61
C GLU A 55 -8.87 10.80 -4.21
N ILE A 56 -7.64 10.76 -3.69
CA ILE A 56 -6.99 9.61 -3.08
C ILE A 56 -6.49 10.04 -1.70
N VAL A 57 -6.71 9.24 -0.67
CA VAL A 57 -6.32 9.59 0.71
C VAL A 57 -4.80 9.74 0.82
N SER A 58 -4.08 8.68 0.50
CA SER A 58 -2.62 8.66 0.47
C SER A 58 -2.15 7.39 -0.23
N ALA A 59 -0.86 7.31 -0.49
CA ALA A 59 -0.24 6.08 -0.96
C ALA A 59 1.17 5.93 -0.39
N LYS A 60 1.69 4.71 -0.42
CA LYS A 60 3.10 4.46 -0.16
C LYS A 60 3.59 3.27 -0.96
N TYR A 61 4.87 3.24 -1.33
CA TYR A 61 5.46 2.08 -1.99
C TYR A 61 6.84 1.74 -1.43
N TRP A 62 7.18 0.46 -1.56
CA TRP A 62 8.48 -0.09 -1.13
C TRP A 62 9.59 0.34 -2.10
N ASN A 63 10.56 1.14 -1.66
CA ASN A 63 11.60 1.69 -2.56
C ASN A 63 12.97 1.01 -2.41
N ALA A 64 13.12 0.06 -1.48
CA ALA A 64 14.38 -0.65 -1.20
C ALA A 64 14.70 -1.82 -2.15
N SER A 65 13.87 -2.08 -3.17
CA SER A 65 14.12 -3.15 -4.15
C SER A 65 13.53 -2.79 -5.51
N GLU A 66 14.09 -3.38 -6.57
CA GLU A 66 13.54 -3.30 -7.93
C GLU A 66 12.17 -3.97 -8.02
N THR A 67 11.88 -4.99 -7.20
CA THR A 67 10.51 -5.51 -7.04
C THR A 67 9.81 -4.73 -5.93
N SER A 68 8.63 -4.19 -6.23
CA SER A 68 7.93 -3.28 -5.35
C SER A 68 6.42 -3.56 -5.29
N ALA A 69 5.78 -2.91 -4.33
CA ALA A 69 4.34 -2.80 -4.24
C ALA A 69 3.96 -1.43 -3.72
N MET A 70 2.88 -0.88 -4.27
CA MET A 70 2.23 0.32 -3.75
C MET A 70 0.95 -0.05 -3.01
N CYS A 71 0.82 0.51 -1.82
CA CYS A 71 -0.41 0.58 -1.06
C CYS A 71 -1.09 1.92 -1.37
N ILE A 72 -2.32 1.90 -1.84
CA ILE A 72 -3.14 3.09 -2.10
C ILE A 72 -4.31 3.06 -1.14
N TYR A 73 -4.37 4.04 -0.27
CA TYR A 73 -5.28 4.08 0.86
C TYR A 73 -6.61 4.72 0.51
N SER A 74 -7.70 4.18 1.07
CA SER A 74 -9.03 4.78 1.06
C SER A 74 -9.94 4.14 2.11
N LEU A 75 -11.13 4.70 2.31
CA LEU A 75 -12.20 4.04 3.04
C LEU A 75 -12.85 2.98 2.13
N ASP A 76 -13.39 1.91 2.73
CA ASP A 76 -14.01 0.83 1.97
C ASP A 76 -15.22 1.26 1.13
N ARG A 77 -15.99 2.26 1.57
CA ARG A 77 -17.05 2.90 0.77
C ARG A 77 -16.55 3.50 -0.54
N ASP A 78 -15.30 3.95 -0.56
CA ASP A 78 -14.66 4.61 -1.71
C ASP A 78 -13.74 3.66 -2.51
N ASN A 79 -13.58 2.41 -2.07
CA ASN A 79 -12.58 1.51 -2.64
C ASN A 79 -12.82 1.21 -4.13
N ASN A 80 -14.08 1.18 -4.59
CA ASN A 80 -14.42 0.92 -5.99
C ASN A 80 -14.04 2.11 -6.86
N LYS A 81 -14.27 3.34 -6.37
CA LYS A 81 -13.81 4.56 -7.02
C LYS A 81 -12.28 4.60 -7.10
N THR A 82 -11.59 4.32 -6.00
CA THR A 82 -10.12 4.22 -5.99
C THR A 82 -9.62 3.17 -7.00
N ARG A 83 -10.28 2.01 -7.06
CA ARG A 83 -9.94 0.94 -8.01
C ARG A 83 -10.13 1.38 -9.46
N GLN A 84 -11.20 2.09 -9.76
CA GLN A 84 -11.49 2.61 -11.08
C GLN A 84 -10.41 3.60 -11.52
N ILE A 85 -10.08 4.58 -10.67
CA ILE A 85 -9.00 5.55 -10.91
C ILE A 85 -7.69 4.82 -11.25
N LEU A 86 -7.31 3.81 -10.46
CA LEU A 86 -6.08 3.04 -10.73
C LEU A 86 -6.14 2.34 -12.10
N SER A 87 -7.30 1.81 -12.47
CA SER A 87 -7.50 1.12 -13.75
C SER A 87 -7.40 2.10 -14.93
N GLU A 88 -7.97 3.30 -14.80
CA GLU A 88 -7.86 4.39 -15.78
C GLU A 88 -6.42 4.89 -15.94
N LEU A 89 -5.63 4.86 -14.86
CA LEU A 89 -4.20 5.18 -14.92
C LEU A 89 -3.33 4.07 -15.55
N GLY A 90 -3.94 2.94 -15.91
CA GLY A 90 -3.30 1.77 -16.54
C GLY A 90 -2.76 0.73 -15.55
N TYR A 91 -3.15 0.80 -14.28
CA TYR A 91 -2.65 -0.10 -13.23
C TYR A 91 -3.75 -1.05 -12.75
N LYS A 92 -3.39 -2.32 -12.55
CA LYS A 92 -4.31 -3.35 -12.09
C LYS A 92 -4.12 -3.62 -10.59
N PRO A 93 -4.97 -3.08 -9.70
CA PRO A 93 -4.90 -3.41 -8.28
C PRO A 93 -5.27 -4.89 -8.07
N ILE A 94 -4.46 -5.59 -7.29
CA ILE A 94 -4.52 -7.04 -7.09
C ILE A 94 -5.42 -7.40 -5.92
N ALA A 95 -5.29 -6.69 -4.80
CA ALA A 95 -5.99 -7.02 -3.57
C ALA A 95 -6.38 -5.78 -2.77
N TRP A 96 -7.55 -5.82 -2.16
CA TRP A 96 -7.99 -4.89 -1.13
C TRP A 96 -7.72 -5.50 0.24
N GLU A 97 -7.14 -4.72 1.15
CA GLU A 97 -6.87 -5.13 2.52
C GLU A 97 -7.27 -4.05 3.52
N TYR A 98 -8.03 -4.43 4.54
CA TYR A 98 -8.28 -3.58 5.71
C TYR A 98 -7.01 -3.44 6.55
N ASP A 99 -6.78 -2.25 7.11
CA ASP A 99 -5.61 -1.97 7.95
C ASP A 99 -5.77 -2.57 9.36
N TYR A 100 -6.87 -2.21 10.05
CA TYR A 100 -7.11 -2.60 11.44
C TYR A 100 -8.11 -3.76 11.57
N ALA A 101 -9.09 -3.85 10.68
CA ALA A 101 -10.06 -4.95 10.64
C ALA A 101 -9.47 -6.20 9.96
N ARG A 102 -8.31 -6.67 10.43
CA ARG A 102 -7.51 -7.74 9.78
C ARG A 102 -8.28 -9.05 9.62
N SER A 103 -9.20 -9.38 10.54
CA SER A 103 -10.08 -10.55 10.43
C SER A 103 -10.89 -10.56 9.13
N LYS A 104 -11.32 -9.39 8.64
CA LYS A 104 -12.03 -9.24 7.35
C LYS A 104 -11.16 -9.59 6.13
N ASN A 105 -9.84 -9.66 6.28
CA ASN A 105 -8.93 -10.02 5.19
C ASN A 105 -8.80 -11.54 5.04
N TRP A 106 -8.87 -12.30 6.12
CA TRP A 106 -8.71 -13.77 6.11
C TRP A 106 -9.79 -14.47 5.29
N THR A 107 -10.97 -13.87 5.19
CA THR A 107 -12.09 -14.39 4.39
C THR A 107 -11.97 -14.06 2.90
N ARG A 108 -10.92 -13.32 2.48
CA ARG A 108 -10.74 -12.88 1.09
C ARG A 108 -9.65 -13.69 0.39
N PRO A 109 -9.95 -14.44 -0.68
CA PRO A 109 -8.95 -15.24 -1.40
C PRO A 109 -7.72 -14.45 -1.89
N ARG A 110 -7.92 -13.19 -2.30
CA ARG A 110 -6.85 -12.31 -2.80
C ARG A 110 -5.87 -11.85 -1.72
N PHE A 111 -6.21 -12.03 -0.43
CA PHE A 111 -5.31 -11.71 0.69
C PHE A 111 -4.10 -12.67 0.75
N PHE A 112 -4.29 -13.95 0.47
CA PHE A 112 -3.18 -14.90 0.43
C PHE A 112 -2.23 -14.61 -0.73
N LEU A 113 -2.78 -14.20 -1.87
CA LEU A 113 -1.99 -13.76 -3.01
C LEU A 113 -1.16 -12.51 -2.68
N SER A 114 -1.75 -11.51 -2.01
CA SER A 114 -1.00 -10.32 -1.61
C SER A 114 0.08 -10.63 -0.56
N ALA A 115 -0.18 -11.53 0.38
CA ALA A 115 0.80 -12.01 1.33
C ALA A 115 2.00 -12.66 0.63
N PHE A 116 1.76 -13.50 -0.39
CA PHE A 116 2.82 -14.12 -1.18
C PHE A 116 3.70 -13.09 -1.91
N TYR A 117 3.09 -12.07 -2.54
CA TYR A 117 3.87 -11.03 -3.19
C TYR A 117 4.71 -10.20 -2.20
N LYS A 118 4.17 -9.88 -1.02
CA LYS A 118 4.92 -9.18 0.04
C LYS A 118 6.12 -10.01 0.49
N LEU A 119 5.94 -11.31 0.69
CA LEU A 119 7.04 -12.22 1.02
C LEU A 119 8.11 -12.22 -0.09
N ARG A 120 7.70 -12.27 -1.36
CA ARG A 120 8.63 -12.20 -2.50
C ARG A 120 9.44 -10.89 -2.50
N ILE A 121 8.82 -9.74 -2.20
CA ILE A 121 9.51 -8.46 -2.09
C ILE A 121 10.54 -8.50 -0.96
N LEU A 122 10.17 -9.01 0.22
CA LEU A 122 11.09 -9.11 1.37
C LEU A 122 12.27 -10.03 1.06
N ILE A 123 12.04 -11.20 0.47
CA ILE A 123 13.10 -12.13 0.05
C ILE A 123 14.02 -11.47 -0.99
N LYS A 124 13.47 -10.71 -1.95
CA LYS A 124 14.27 -10.01 -2.96
C LYS A 124 15.04 -8.82 -2.38
N THR A 125 14.59 -8.24 -1.28
CA THR A 125 15.24 -7.09 -0.63
C THR A 125 16.36 -7.54 0.30
N PHE A 126 16.09 -8.52 1.16
CA PHE A 126 16.98 -8.89 2.26
C PHE A 126 17.63 -10.28 2.10
N GLY A 127 17.15 -11.11 1.17
CA GLY A 127 17.43 -12.54 1.15
C GLY A 127 16.55 -13.33 2.13
N VAL A 128 16.53 -14.66 2.00
CA VAL A 128 15.60 -15.52 2.74
C VAL A 128 15.76 -15.41 4.25
N ARG A 129 17.00 -15.49 4.75
CA ARG A 129 17.30 -15.49 6.20
C ARG A 129 16.86 -14.18 6.87
N GLU A 130 17.22 -13.05 6.27
CA GLU A 130 16.91 -11.74 6.82
C GLU A 130 15.44 -11.37 6.62
N ALA A 131 14.79 -11.85 5.55
CA ALA A 131 13.34 -11.70 5.39
C ALA A 131 12.57 -12.41 6.51
N ILE A 132 12.98 -13.63 6.90
CA ILE A 132 12.39 -14.34 8.05
C ILE A 132 12.62 -13.55 9.33
N ARG A 133 13.85 -13.07 9.58
CA ARG A 133 14.16 -12.24 10.76
C ARG A 133 13.31 -10.97 10.81
N PHE A 134 13.15 -10.28 9.69
CA PHE A 134 12.31 -9.09 9.57
C PHE A 134 10.83 -9.39 9.91
N ILE A 135 10.29 -10.49 9.37
CA ILE A 135 8.92 -10.91 9.65
C ILE A 135 8.76 -11.24 11.14
N VAL A 136 9.64 -12.06 11.71
CA VAL A 136 9.58 -12.46 13.13
C VAL A 136 9.75 -11.26 14.06
N GLY A 137 10.68 -10.36 13.74
CA GLY A 137 10.90 -9.13 14.51
C GLY A 137 9.69 -8.18 14.51
N ALA A 138 8.81 -8.25 13.50
CA ALA A 138 7.56 -7.50 13.51
C ALA A 138 6.46 -8.11 14.40
N PHE A 139 6.63 -9.36 14.87
CA PHE A 139 5.69 -10.05 15.76
C PHE A 139 6.17 -10.13 17.21
N ILE A 140 7.45 -9.88 17.48
CA ILE A 140 8.01 -9.79 18.83
C ILE A 140 8.18 -8.30 19.14
N PRO A 141 7.31 -7.69 19.95
CA PRO A 141 7.56 -6.34 20.42
C PRO A 141 8.83 -6.36 21.26
N VAL A 142 9.81 -5.54 20.88
CA VAL A 142 10.89 -5.12 21.78
C VAL A 142 10.33 -4.02 22.68
#